data_AF-A0A6B3G9I8-F1
#
_entry.id   AF-A0A6B3G9I8-F1
#
_cell.length_a   1.000
_cell.length_b   1.000
_cell.length_c   1.000
_cell.angle_alpha   90.00
_cell.angle_beta   90.00
_cell.angle_gamma   90.00
#
_symmetry.space_group_name_H-M   'P 1'
#
loop_
_entity.id
_entity.type
_entity.pdbx_description
1 polymer ?
#
loop_
_entity_poly.entity_id
_entity_poly.type
_entity_poly.pdbx_seq_one_letter_code
_entity_poly.pdbx_strand_id
1 'polypeptide(L)' 'EPAKTAHFCSMCGPKFCSMKISQDIRRQHGGSQEEIEEGMAEKSKEFAAAGNRVYLPIAD' A
#
# COMPACT_ATOMS: atom_id res chain seq x y z
N GLU A 1 1.83 -15.36 -26.82
CA GLU A 1 1.51 -14.95 -25.43
C GLU A 1 1.88 -13.48 -25.14
N PRO A 2 1.25 -12.47 -25.77
CA PRO A 2 1.52 -11.05 -25.49
C PRO A 2 1.17 -10.62 -24.06
N ALA A 3 0.36 -11.40 -23.35
CA ALA A 3 0.05 -11.18 -21.94
C ALA A 3 1.24 -11.43 -20.99
N LYS A 4 2.30 -12.14 -21.43
CA LYS A 4 3.51 -12.36 -20.62
C LYS A 4 4.53 -11.22 -20.72
N THR A 5 4.33 -10.28 -21.64
CA THR A 5 5.17 -9.07 -21.81
C THR A 5 4.39 -7.79 -21.50
N ALA A 6 3.06 -7.85 -21.42
CA ALA A 6 2.22 -6.71 -21.07
C ALA A 6 2.24 -6.45 -19.55
N HIS A 7 2.64 -5.24 -19.16
CA HIS A 7 2.64 -4.76 -17.78
C HIS A 7 1.23 -4.45 -17.22
N PHE A 8 0.17 -4.95 -17.86
CA PHE A 8 -1.20 -4.77 -17.41
C PHE A 8 -2.00 -6.04 -17.70
N CYS A 9 -2.74 -6.52 -16.70
CA CYS A 9 -3.76 -7.53 -16.89
C CYS A 9 -5.01 -6.89 -17.51
N SER A 10 -5.74 -7.63 -18.34
CA SER A 10 -6.87 -7.17 -19.18
C SER A 10 -7.99 -6.40 -18.45
N MET A 11 -8.05 -6.44 -17.12
CA MET A 11 -9.08 -5.79 -16.31
C MET A 11 -8.76 -4.33 -15.90
N CYS A 12 -7.48 -3.92 -15.80
CA CYS A 12 -7.13 -2.67 -15.11
C CYS A 12 -6.58 -1.55 -16.03
N GLY A 13 -6.26 -1.87 -17.29
CA GLY A 13 -5.64 -0.92 -18.20
C GLY A 13 -4.29 -0.35 -17.70
N PRO A 14 -3.58 0.44 -18.53
CA PRO A 14 -2.25 0.93 -18.19
C PRO A 14 -2.22 1.98 -17.06
N LYS A 15 -3.37 2.60 -16.75
CA LYS A 15 -3.49 3.66 -15.74
C LYS A 15 -3.83 3.12 -14.34
N PHE A 16 -4.54 1.99 -14.23
CA PHE A 16 -4.99 1.46 -12.93
C PHE A 16 -4.39 0.08 -12.60
N CYS A 17 -3.28 -0.28 -13.23
CA CYS A 17 -2.55 -1.49 -12.86
C CYS A 17 -2.02 -1.36 -11.42
N SER A 18 -2.66 -2.07 -10.49
CA SER A 18 -2.34 -2.05 -9.05
C SER A 18 -0.88 -2.35 -8.76
N MET A 19 -0.28 -3.27 -9.51
CA MET A 19 1.14 -3.59 -9.43
C MET A 19 2.02 -2.40 -9.82
N LYS A 20 1.70 -1.71 -10.93
CA LYS A 20 2.46 -0.54 -11.39
C LYS A 20 2.33 0.62 -10.41
N ILE A 21 1.12 0.90 -9.92
CA ILE A 21 0.89 1.95 -8.93
C ILE A 21 1.70 1.67 -7.66
N SER A 22 1.68 0.42 -7.16
CA SER A 22 2.43 0.04 -5.97
C SER A 22 3.94 0.19 -6.17
N GLN A 23 4.46 -0.18 -7.34
CA GLN A 23 5.88 0.00 -7.68
C GLN A 23 6.25 1.49 -7.80
N ASP A 24 5.40 2.30 -8.43
CA ASP A 24 5.63 3.73 -8.59
C ASP A 24 5.64 4.45 -7.23
N ILE A 25 4.72 4.09 -6.33
CA ILE A 25 4.70 4.61 -4.94
C ILE A 25 5.98 4.22 -4.21
N ARG A 26 6.41 2.96 -4.26
CA ARG A 26 7.66 2.52 -3.63
C ARG A 26 8.88 3.22 -4.21
N ARG A 27 8.89 3.53 -5.51
CA ARG A 27 10.01 4.25 -6.14
C ARG A 27 10.04 5.73 -5.75
N GLN A 28 8.88 6.38 -5.64
CA GLN A 28 8.78 7.81 -5.36
C GLN A 28 8.80 8.14 -3.86
N HIS A 29 8.28 7.23 -3.03
CA HIS A 29 8.02 7.46 -1.61
C HIS A 29 8.50 6.28 -0.74
N GLY A 30 9.19 5.29 -1.30
CA GLY A 30 9.78 4.23 -0.50
C GLY A 30 10.83 4.79 0.44
N GLY A 31 10.69 4.48 1.73
CA GLY A 31 11.71 4.73 2.73
C GLY A 31 12.75 3.61 2.78
N SER A 32 13.82 3.86 3.51
CA SER A 32 14.73 2.83 4.01
C SER A 32 13.98 1.78 4.84
N GLN A 33 14.60 0.61 5.02
CA GLN A 33 14.03 -0.45 5.84
C GLN A 33 13.74 0.03 7.27
N GLU A 34 14.62 0.88 7.82
CA GLU A 34 14.49 1.47 9.14
C GLU A 34 13.28 2.40 9.23
N GLU A 35 13.09 3.32 8.28
CA GLU A 35 11.91 4.21 8.23
C GLU A 35 10.59 3.43 8.10
N ILE A 36 10.60 2.32 7.34
CA ILE A 36 9.44 1.45 7.22
C ILE A 36 9.14 0.78 8.56
N GLU A 37 10.14 0.24 9.25
CA GLU A 37 9.99 -0.40 10.55
C GLU A 37 9.49 0.57 11.63
N GLU A 38 10.03 1.79 11.66
CA GLU A 38 9.59 2.86 12.56
C GLU A 38 8.13 3.23 12.31
N GLY A 39 7.75 3.46 11.04
CA GLY A 39 6.37 3.78 10.67
C GLY A 39 5.39 2.66 11.02
N MET A 40 5.80 1.40 10.83
CA MET A 40 4.99 0.24 11.23
C MET A 40 4.85 0.12 12.75
N ALA A 41 5.90 0.45 13.52
CA ALA A 41 5.85 0.47 14.97
C ALA A 41 4.91 1.58 15.49
N GLU A 42 4.93 2.76 14.88
CA GLU A 42 4.02 3.86 15.20
C GLU A 42 2.56 3.47 14.94
N LYS A 43 2.25 2.95 13.74
CA LYS A 43 0.89 2.49 13.41
C LYS A 43 0.41 1.35 14.31
N SER A 44 1.30 0.48 14.76
CA SER A 44 0.97 -0.56 15.74
C SER A 44 0.56 0.03 17.10
N LYS A 45 1.24 1.10 17.54
CA LYS A 45 0.87 1.83 18.76
C LYS A 45 -0.48 2.53 18.61
N GLU A 46 -0.73 3.17 17.47
CA GLU A 46 -2.03 3.79 17.15
C GLU A 46 -3.17 2.75 17.19
N PHE A 47 -2.96 1.59 16.57
CA PHE A 47 -3.94 0.50 16.57
C PHE A 47 -4.25 -0.01 17.98
N ALA A 48 -3.21 -0.18 18.80
CA ALA A 48 -3.37 -0.56 20.20
C ALA A 48 -4.12 0.50 21.01
N ALA A 49 -3.77 1.78 20.84
CA ALA A 49 -4.45 2.90 21.47
C ALA A 49 -5.92 3.03 21.04
N ALA A 50 -6.21 2.69 19.79
CA ALA A 50 -7.57 2.67 19.26
C ALA A 50 -8.40 1.46 19.76
N GLY A 51 -7.84 0.58 20.60
CA GLY A 51 -8.54 -0.56 21.19
C GLY A 51 -8.45 -1.85 20.38
N ASN A 52 -7.42 -2.01 19.54
CA ASN A 52 -7.17 -3.21 18.72
C ASN A 52 -8.36 -3.58 17.81
N ARG A 53 -9.04 -2.58 17.26
CA ARG A 53 -10.24 -2.76 16.41
C ARG A 53 -9.93 -2.36 14.97
N VAL A 54 -10.31 -3.25 14.05
CA VAL A 54 -10.14 -3.03 12.60
C VAL A 54 -11.13 -1.99 12.07
N TYR A 55 -12.33 -1.95 12.64
CA TYR A 55 -13.36 -0.99 12.27
C TYR A 55 -13.43 0.13 13.31
N LEU A 56 -13.06 1.34 12.88
CA LEU A 56 -13.24 2.55 13.68
C LEU A 56 -14.65 3.12 13.45
N PRO A 57 -15.26 3.74 14.49
CA PRO A 57 -16.50 4.45 14.30
C PRO A 57 -16.29 5.57 13.27
N ILE A 58 -17.24 5.72 12.36
CA ILE A 58 -17.25 6.82 11.42
C ILE A 58 -17.47 8.08 12.26
N ALA A 59 -16.52 9.03 12.18
CA ALA A 59 -16.75 10.35 12.74
C ALA A 59 -17.82 11.03 11.89
N ASP A 60 -18.92 11.45 12.53
CA ASP A 60 -19.97 12.25 11.90
C ASP A 60 -19.42 13.60 11.37
#